data_AF-A0A965HRR2-F1
#
_entry.id   AF-A0A965HRR2-F1
#
_cell.length_a   1.000
_cell.length_b   1.000
_cell.length_c   1.000
_cell.angle_alpha   90.00
_cell.angle_beta   90.00
_cell.angle_gamma   90.00
#
_symmetry.space_group_name_H-M   'P 1'
#
loop_
_entity.id
_entity.type
_entity.pdbx_description
1 polymer ?
#
loop_
_entity_poly.entity_id
_entity_poly.type
_entity_poly.pdbx_seq_one_letter_code
_entity_poly.pdbx_strand_id
1 'polypeptide(L)'
;MEAAALQVAGGVDSGELYFRLDGRIAHLLLDEFQDTSRRQFSFFDPVLRETTAKGGHVLVVGDRKQSIYGWRGSDPRLLKDVAEVLPGLDRAYLSESFRSSRAVLAAVDRAFEGLPASNLFHEKGKEKPVYAEAAAEWSEEYQLHKSSPQAASQAGKVVLYVQSGSSSDEVRAAVRKQVVERAKAHVDKEQGTLGILCRTHKLIPGILAGLKSHGIEASGEGGNPLTDSAAVEMILSLLSWADHPGHSAARYHVCGGGMAEVFGCDRVPRKATGEDAEAREFLKELRREIADRGLAEVVSGWAANKKWREAGTAHDRMRCSQ
;
A
#
# COMPACT_ATOMS: atom_id res chain seq x y z
N MET A 1 -13.66 -5.43 1.49
CA MET A 1 -14.17 -5.92 2.78
C MET A 1 -15.63 -6.32 2.70
N GLU A 2 -16.52 -5.55 2.08
CA GLU A 2 -17.89 -5.98 1.74
C GLU A 2 -17.89 -7.28 0.91
N ALA A 3 -17.00 -7.39 -0.09
CA ALA A 3 -16.87 -8.59 -0.91
C ALA A 3 -16.34 -9.84 -0.15
N ALA A 4 -15.53 -9.67 0.89
CA ALA A 4 -14.98 -10.79 1.66
C ALA A 4 -16.00 -11.34 2.67
N ALA A 5 -16.78 -10.44 3.30
CA ALA A 5 -17.91 -10.84 4.14
C ALA A 5 -19.04 -11.48 3.31
N LEU A 6 -19.33 -10.96 2.10
CA LEU A 6 -20.29 -11.59 1.18
C LEU A 6 -19.79 -12.91 0.59
N GLN A 7 -18.48 -13.09 0.37
CA GLN A 7 -17.93 -14.37 -0.12
C GLN A 7 -17.95 -15.46 0.94
N VAL A 8 -17.77 -15.13 2.22
CA VAL A 8 -17.97 -16.09 3.33
C VAL A 8 -19.45 -16.44 3.49
N ALA A 9 -20.34 -15.49 3.22
CA ALA A 9 -21.78 -15.63 3.34
C ALA A 9 -22.45 -16.01 2.01
N GLY A 10 -21.94 -17.00 1.27
CA GLY A 10 -22.41 -17.40 -0.07
C GLY A 10 -23.93 -17.44 -0.27
N GLY A 11 -24.53 -16.29 -0.59
CA GLY A 11 -25.99 -16.10 -0.71
C GLY A 11 -26.78 -16.18 0.62
N VAL A 12 -26.14 -16.12 1.78
CA VAL A 12 -26.76 -16.28 3.10
C VAL A 12 -27.34 -14.96 3.59
N ASP A 13 -28.62 -14.96 3.95
CA ASP A 13 -29.29 -13.82 4.60
C ASP A 13 -28.55 -13.45 5.90
N SER A 14 -28.45 -12.15 6.17
CA SER A 14 -27.90 -11.57 7.40
C SER A 14 -28.42 -12.27 8.66
N GLY A 15 -29.72 -12.60 8.72
CA GLY A 15 -30.32 -13.32 9.85
C GLY A 15 -29.77 -14.74 10.03
N GLU A 16 -29.53 -15.46 8.95
CA GLU A 16 -28.96 -16.81 9.00
C GLU A 16 -27.46 -16.80 9.33
N LEU A 17 -26.73 -15.76 8.89
CA LEU A 17 -25.35 -15.55 9.30
C LEU A 17 -25.25 -15.30 10.82
N TYR A 18 -26.09 -14.41 11.36
CA TYR A 18 -26.12 -14.18 12.81
C TYR A 18 -26.50 -15.45 13.57
N PHE A 19 -27.48 -16.22 13.12
CA PHE A 19 -27.85 -17.49 13.74
C PHE A 19 -26.70 -18.51 13.78
N ARG A 20 -25.88 -18.58 12.71
CA ARG A 20 -24.71 -19.47 12.68
C ARG A 20 -23.56 -18.99 13.58
N LEU A 21 -23.46 -17.69 13.83
CA LEU A 21 -22.47 -17.09 14.72
C LEU A 21 -22.91 -17.16 16.20
N ASP A 22 -24.22 -17.09 16.46
CA ASP A 22 -24.88 -17.06 17.79
C ASP A 22 -24.48 -18.26 18.67
N GLY A 23 -24.24 -19.43 18.08
CA GLY A 23 -23.92 -20.65 18.83
C GLY A 23 -22.43 -20.89 19.15
N ARG A 24 -21.49 -20.07 18.66
CA ARG A 24 -20.06 -20.46 18.62
C ARG A 24 -19.06 -19.47 19.20
N ILE A 25 -19.43 -18.20 19.36
CA ILE A 25 -18.47 -17.17 19.76
C ILE A 25 -18.65 -16.84 21.24
N ALA A 26 -17.70 -17.30 22.05
CA ALA A 26 -17.64 -16.96 23.47
C ALA A 26 -16.80 -15.69 23.75
N HIS A 27 -15.87 -15.36 22.85
CA HIS A 27 -14.95 -14.23 23.02
C HIS A 27 -14.73 -13.48 21.71
N LEU A 28 -14.78 -12.15 21.77
CA LEU A 28 -14.51 -11.26 20.65
C LEU A 28 -13.35 -10.34 20.99
N LEU A 29 -12.35 -10.31 20.11
CA LEU A 29 -11.18 -9.46 20.22
C LEU A 29 -11.16 -8.54 19.00
N LEU A 30 -11.25 -7.23 19.25
CA LEU A 30 -11.25 -6.19 18.24
C LEU A 30 -9.94 -5.40 18.36
N ASP A 31 -9.01 -5.64 17.45
CA ASP A 31 -7.74 -4.90 17.36
C ASP A 31 -7.86 -3.76 16.33
N GLU A 32 -6.96 -2.77 16.42
CA GLU A 32 -6.94 -1.58 15.55
C GLU A 32 -8.31 -0.86 15.45
N PHE A 33 -9.04 -0.81 16.57
CA PHE A 33 -10.43 -0.35 16.58
C PHE A 33 -10.58 1.13 16.16
N GLN A 34 -9.53 1.94 16.28
CA GLN A 34 -9.52 3.32 15.81
C GLN A 34 -9.79 3.47 14.31
N ASP A 35 -9.52 2.42 13.51
CA ASP A 35 -9.72 2.43 12.06
C ASP A 35 -11.07 1.80 11.64
N THR A 36 -11.95 1.54 12.61
CA THR A 36 -13.30 1.02 12.36
C THR A 36 -14.26 2.14 11.93
N SER A 37 -15.08 1.88 10.91
CA SER A 37 -16.19 2.75 10.52
C SER A 37 -17.47 2.41 11.28
N ARG A 38 -18.40 3.38 11.42
CA ARG A 38 -19.70 3.14 12.08
C ARG A 38 -20.50 2.02 11.43
N ARG A 39 -20.39 1.88 10.11
CA ARG A 39 -21.05 0.79 9.35
C ARG A 39 -20.46 -0.58 9.68
N GLN A 40 -19.13 -0.68 9.76
CA GLN A 40 -18.48 -1.93 10.18
C GLN A 40 -18.86 -2.27 11.62
N PHE A 41 -18.85 -1.27 12.50
CA PHE A 41 -19.24 -1.48 13.89
C PHE A 41 -20.70 -1.94 14.02
N SER A 42 -21.65 -1.34 13.28
CA SER A 42 -23.07 -1.75 13.33
C SER A 42 -23.31 -3.20 12.90
N PHE A 43 -22.41 -3.77 12.09
CA PHE A 43 -22.48 -5.19 11.74
C PHE A 43 -22.04 -6.10 12.91
N PHE A 44 -21.06 -5.67 13.70
CA PHE A 44 -20.57 -6.46 14.84
C PHE A 44 -21.35 -6.20 16.14
N ASP A 45 -22.03 -5.06 16.28
CA ASP A 45 -22.77 -4.69 17.50
C ASP A 45 -23.75 -5.78 17.99
N PRO A 46 -24.57 -6.43 17.13
CA PRO A 46 -25.44 -7.52 17.57
C PRO A 46 -24.67 -8.70 18.17
N VAL A 47 -23.59 -9.13 17.51
CA VAL A 47 -22.75 -10.25 17.96
C VAL A 47 -22.05 -9.91 19.27
N LEU A 48 -21.59 -8.67 19.42
CA LEU A 48 -20.96 -8.18 20.65
C LEU A 48 -21.93 -8.24 21.84
N ARG A 49 -23.15 -7.72 21.66
CA ARG A 49 -24.21 -7.72 22.70
C ARG A 49 -24.63 -9.13 23.09
N GLU A 50 -24.73 -10.01 22.12
CA GLU A 50 -25.14 -11.39 22.35
C GLU A 50 -24.04 -12.18 23.07
N THR A 51 -22.78 -11.99 22.66
CA THR A 51 -21.60 -12.59 23.32
C THR A 51 -21.54 -12.19 24.79
N THR A 52 -21.72 -10.91 25.11
CA THR A 52 -21.71 -10.44 26.51
C THR A 52 -22.95 -10.92 27.29
N ALA A 53 -24.13 -10.97 26.67
CA ALA A 53 -25.35 -11.48 27.29
C ALA A 53 -25.24 -12.97 27.67
N LYS A 54 -24.48 -13.77 26.92
CA LYS A 54 -24.22 -15.20 27.21
C LYS A 54 -23.07 -15.42 28.21
N GLY A 55 -22.51 -14.36 28.79
CA GLY A 55 -21.39 -14.43 29.74
C GLY A 55 -20.02 -14.53 29.08
N GLY A 56 -19.93 -14.28 27.77
CA GLY A 56 -18.68 -14.16 27.03
C GLY A 56 -17.91 -12.88 27.31
N HIS A 57 -16.76 -12.71 26.64
CA HIS A 57 -15.88 -11.55 26.84
C HIS A 57 -15.62 -10.78 25.55
N VAL A 58 -15.56 -9.46 25.67
CA VAL A 58 -15.20 -8.56 24.58
C VAL A 58 -13.95 -7.79 25.00
N LEU A 59 -12.91 -7.83 24.17
CA LEU A 59 -11.72 -7.02 24.31
C LEU A 59 -11.62 -6.09 23.10
N VAL A 60 -11.46 -4.79 23.37
CA VAL A 60 -11.25 -3.77 22.34
C VAL A 60 -9.89 -3.12 22.58
N VAL A 61 -9.06 -3.11 21.56
CA VAL A 61 -7.73 -2.50 21.55
C VAL A 61 -7.68 -1.48 20.43
N GLY A 62 -7.11 -0.32 20.72
CA GLY A 62 -6.87 0.70 19.71
C GLY A 62 -6.14 1.91 20.27
N ASP A 63 -5.61 2.74 19.36
CA ASP A 63 -4.94 3.98 19.67
C ASP A 63 -5.46 5.08 18.74
N ARG A 64 -6.21 6.05 19.29
CA ARG A 64 -6.75 7.18 18.51
C ARG A 64 -5.64 7.95 17.78
N LYS A 65 -4.42 8.01 18.34
CA LYS A 65 -3.29 8.71 17.72
C LYS A 65 -2.87 8.09 16.38
N GLN A 66 -3.22 6.82 16.16
CA GLN A 66 -2.85 6.05 14.97
C GLN A 66 -3.97 5.96 13.93
N SER A 67 -5.12 6.60 14.15
CA SER A 67 -6.21 6.62 13.17
C SER A 67 -5.82 7.43 11.93
N ILE A 68 -5.50 6.72 10.84
CA ILE A 68 -5.07 7.32 9.56
C ILE A 68 -5.96 6.93 8.37
N TYR A 69 -7.00 6.12 8.59
CA TYR A 69 -7.91 5.62 7.56
C TYR A 69 -9.23 6.39 7.43
N GLY A 70 -9.30 7.65 7.89
CA GLY A 70 -10.53 8.45 7.83
C GLY A 70 -11.11 8.62 6.41
N TRP A 71 -10.26 8.56 5.37
CA TRP A 71 -10.68 8.57 3.96
C TRP A 71 -11.47 7.31 3.54
N ARG A 72 -11.37 6.22 4.31
CA ARG A 72 -12.19 5.00 4.17
C ARG A 72 -13.44 5.03 5.05
N GLY A 73 -13.70 6.16 5.73
CA GLY A 73 -14.82 6.32 6.64
C GLY A 73 -14.57 5.77 8.04
N SER A 74 -13.32 5.54 8.46
CA SER A 74 -13.04 5.24 9.86
C SER A 74 -13.45 6.42 10.75
N ASP A 75 -13.94 6.11 11.94
CA ASP A 75 -14.36 7.12 12.91
C ASP A 75 -13.67 6.89 14.27
N PRO A 76 -12.56 7.58 14.56
CA PRO A 76 -11.82 7.38 15.81
C PRO A 76 -12.62 7.76 17.06
N ARG A 77 -13.74 8.48 16.92
CA ARG A 77 -14.65 8.75 18.04
C ARG A 77 -15.33 7.47 18.54
N LEU A 78 -15.48 6.45 17.69
CA LEU A 78 -16.00 5.15 18.12
C LEU A 78 -15.19 4.53 19.25
N LEU A 79 -13.87 4.68 19.23
CA LEU A 79 -13.02 4.16 20.31
C LEU A 79 -13.23 4.93 21.62
N LYS A 80 -13.49 6.25 21.54
CA LYS A 80 -13.83 7.09 22.69
C LYS A 80 -15.20 6.72 23.28
N ASP A 81 -16.17 6.52 22.39
CA ASP A 81 -17.57 6.29 22.72
C ASP A 81 -17.87 4.81 23.01
N VAL A 82 -16.89 3.91 22.84
CA VAL A 82 -17.12 2.45 22.90
C VAL A 82 -17.77 1.99 24.20
N ALA A 83 -17.47 2.65 25.33
CA ALA A 83 -18.08 2.30 26.61
C ALA A 83 -19.53 2.81 26.77
N GLU A 84 -19.94 3.80 25.98
CA GLU A 84 -21.35 4.21 25.91
C GLU A 84 -22.15 3.18 25.10
N VAL A 85 -21.53 2.61 24.06
CA VAL A 85 -22.20 1.64 23.19
C VAL A 85 -22.22 0.24 23.79
N LEU A 86 -21.17 -0.14 24.51
CA LEU A 86 -21.01 -1.40 25.24
C LEU A 86 -20.85 -1.10 26.74
N PRO A 87 -21.96 -1.00 27.49
CA PRO A 87 -21.90 -0.76 28.93
C PRO A 87 -21.23 -1.95 29.65
N GLY A 88 -20.41 -1.65 30.66
CA GLY A 88 -19.68 -2.66 31.43
C GLY A 88 -18.26 -2.96 30.94
N LEU A 89 -17.73 -2.19 29.98
CA LEU A 89 -16.32 -2.26 29.61
C LEU A 89 -15.42 -1.55 30.63
N ASP A 90 -14.48 -2.30 31.19
CA ASP A 90 -13.36 -1.74 31.94
C ASP A 90 -12.34 -1.10 30.97
N ARG A 91 -11.88 0.11 31.31
CA ARG A 91 -10.89 0.84 30.51
C ARG A 91 -9.52 0.75 31.17
N ALA A 92 -8.51 0.36 30.40
CA ALA A 92 -7.11 0.36 30.82
C ALA A 92 -6.24 1.09 29.79
N TYR A 93 -5.32 1.92 30.27
CA TYR A 93 -4.36 2.63 29.43
C TYR A 93 -2.99 1.98 29.52
N LEU A 94 -2.36 1.75 28.36
CA LEU A 94 -1.00 1.21 28.26
C LEU A 94 -0.04 2.34 27.87
N SER A 95 0.64 2.93 28.84
CA SER A 95 1.57 4.06 28.64
C SER A 95 3.03 3.63 28.49
N GLU A 96 3.33 2.34 28.59
CA GLU A 96 4.68 1.80 28.54
C GLU A 96 4.98 1.16 27.18
N SER A 97 6.01 1.67 26.50
CA SER A 97 6.49 1.12 25.23
C SER A 97 7.61 0.11 25.45
N PHE A 98 7.36 -1.11 25.00
CA PHE A 98 8.37 -2.17 24.94
C PHE A 98 9.15 -2.19 23.62
N ARG A 99 8.78 -1.32 22.66
CA ARG A 99 9.33 -1.31 21.30
C ARG A 99 10.37 -0.22 21.06
N SER A 100 10.20 0.93 21.71
CA SER A 100 10.94 2.15 21.35
C SER A 100 11.85 2.63 22.48
N SER A 101 13.08 2.99 22.13
CA SER A 101 14.03 3.62 23.05
C SER A 101 13.63 5.04 23.41
N ARG A 102 14.23 5.56 24.50
CA ARG A 102 13.95 6.92 25.00
C ARG A 102 14.16 7.99 23.95
N ALA A 103 15.21 7.85 23.12
CA ALA A 103 15.53 8.81 22.07
C ALA A 103 14.44 8.91 21.00
N VAL A 104 13.80 7.78 20.65
CA VAL A 104 12.71 7.75 19.66
C VAL A 104 11.45 8.37 20.25
N LEU A 105 11.04 7.96 21.45
CA LEU A 105 9.84 8.51 22.10
C LEU A 105 9.95 10.02 22.34
N ALA A 106 11.10 10.49 22.85
CA ALA A 106 11.33 11.92 23.06
C ALA A 106 11.25 12.74 21.76
N ALA A 107 11.71 12.18 20.64
CA ALA A 107 11.62 12.85 19.35
C ALA A 107 10.17 12.91 18.84
N VAL A 108 9.40 11.83 19.03
CA VAL A 108 7.97 11.79 18.69
C VAL A 108 7.21 12.79 19.54
N ASP A 109 7.39 12.77 20.86
CA ASP A 109 6.72 13.70 21.77
C ASP A 109 7.03 15.16 21.40
N ARG A 110 8.30 15.48 21.15
CA ARG A 110 8.69 16.83 20.71
C ARG A 110 8.09 17.24 19.37
N ALA A 111 7.83 16.30 18.46
CA ALA A 111 7.19 16.60 17.18
C ALA A 111 5.70 16.95 17.34
N PHE A 112 5.06 16.46 18.40
CA PHE A 112 3.62 16.61 18.64
C PHE A 112 3.24 17.61 19.74
N GLU A 113 4.15 17.95 20.66
CA GLU A 113 3.93 18.88 21.79
C GLU A 113 3.42 20.28 21.37
N GLY A 114 3.77 20.73 20.16
CA GLY A 114 3.37 22.04 19.62
C GLY A 114 2.37 21.98 18.47
N LEU A 115 1.66 20.85 18.28
CA LEU A 115 0.83 20.64 17.11
C LEU A 115 -0.26 21.74 16.94
N PRO A 116 -1.03 22.15 17.96
CA PRO A 116 -2.07 23.18 17.79
C PRO A 116 -1.52 24.55 17.39
N ALA A 117 -0.30 24.88 17.80
CA ALA A 117 0.39 26.12 17.45
C ALA A 117 1.18 26.02 16.12
N SER A 118 1.10 24.88 15.43
CA SER A 118 1.90 24.61 14.25
C SER A 118 1.39 25.37 13.03
N ASN A 119 2.33 25.95 12.27
CA ASN A 119 2.02 26.57 10.99
C ASN A 119 1.71 25.54 9.88
N LEU A 120 1.81 24.23 10.15
CA LEU A 120 1.52 23.16 9.19
C LEU A 120 0.07 23.18 8.67
N PHE A 121 -0.86 23.75 9.42
CA PHE A 121 -2.26 23.87 9.03
C PHE A 121 -2.59 25.11 8.19
N HIS A 122 -1.56 25.87 7.81
CA HIS A 122 -1.67 27.05 6.98
C HIS A 122 -1.29 26.70 5.55
N GLU A 123 -2.28 26.50 4.68
CA GLU A 123 -2.05 26.24 3.27
C GLU A 123 -2.16 27.56 2.49
N LYS A 124 -1.08 27.96 1.80
CA LYS A 124 -1.03 29.22 1.02
C LYS A 124 -1.39 30.48 1.84
N GLY A 125 -1.01 30.51 3.11
CA GLY A 125 -1.25 31.65 4.00
C GLY A 125 -2.70 31.81 4.48
N LYS A 126 -3.57 30.81 4.25
CA LYS A 126 -4.91 30.77 4.83
C LYS A 126 -4.98 29.68 5.90
N GLU A 127 -5.39 30.08 7.09
CA GLU A 127 -5.75 29.15 8.15
C GLU A 127 -6.93 28.27 7.71
N LYS A 128 -6.86 26.98 8.00
CA LYS A 128 -7.98 26.06 7.86
C LYS A 128 -8.48 25.68 9.25
N PRO A 129 -9.55 26.33 9.74
CA PRO A 129 -10.05 26.14 11.11
C PRO A 129 -10.26 24.67 11.48
N VAL A 130 -10.78 23.87 10.53
CA VAL A 130 -11.02 22.43 10.70
C VAL A 130 -9.75 21.66 11.11
N TYR A 131 -8.57 22.03 10.59
CA TYR A 131 -7.33 21.35 10.95
C TYR A 131 -6.77 21.83 12.29
N ALA A 132 -6.94 23.11 12.62
CA ALA A 132 -6.57 23.64 13.93
C ALA A 132 -7.43 23.04 15.04
N GLU A 133 -8.74 22.94 14.82
CA GLU A 133 -9.68 22.27 15.73
C GLU A 133 -9.34 20.78 15.89
N ALA A 134 -9.10 20.06 14.79
CA ALA A 134 -8.70 18.66 14.85
C ALA A 134 -7.36 18.46 15.59
N ALA A 135 -6.40 19.38 15.40
CA ALA A 135 -5.13 19.33 16.11
C ALA A 135 -5.28 19.61 17.61
N ALA A 136 -6.16 20.54 17.98
CA ALA A 136 -6.49 20.81 19.38
C ALA A 136 -7.13 19.57 20.03
N GLU A 137 -8.18 19.00 19.41
CA GLU A 137 -8.85 17.79 19.90
C GLU A 137 -7.87 16.61 20.05
N TRP A 138 -7.00 16.41 19.04
CA TRP A 138 -6.00 15.35 19.08
C TRP A 138 -4.98 15.56 20.21
N SER A 139 -4.61 16.81 20.49
CA SER A 139 -3.61 17.15 21.51
C SER A 139 -4.15 17.05 22.94
N GLU A 140 -5.44 17.30 23.15
CA GLU A 140 -6.09 17.14 24.47
C GLU A 140 -5.96 15.72 25.03
N GLU A 141 -5.98 14.72 24.16
CA GLU A 141 -5.91 13.31 24.54
C GLU A 141 -4.52 12.71 24.34
N TYR A 142 -3.50 13.53 24.04
CA TYR A 142 -2.15 13.06 23.82
C TYR A 142 -1.51 12.57 25.12
N GLN A 143 -1.45 11.25 25.28
CA GLN A 143 -0.75 10.61 26.40
C GLN A 143 0.71 10.36 26.06
N LEU A 144 1.60 10.87 26.91
CA LEU A 144 3.03 10.60 26.87
C LEU A 144 3.30 9.13 27.15
N HIS A 145 4.18 8.54 26.35
CA HIS A 145 4.60 7.15 26.54
C HIS A 145 6.00 7.12 27.14
N LYS A 146 6.23 6.20 28.06
CA LYS A 146 7.57 5.93 28.61
C LYS A 146 8.12 4.65 28.02
N SER A 147 9.41 4.61 27.73
CA SER A 147 10.08 3.35 27.41
C SER A 147 10.11 2.45 28.64
N SER A 148 9.83 1.16 28.45
CA SER A 148 10.07 0.16 29.47
C SER A 148 11.54 0.10 29.88
N PRO A 149 11.89 -0.43 31.07
CA PRO A 149 13.29 -0.58 31.47
C PRO A 149 14.16 -1.27 30.41
N GLN A 150 13.61 -2.30 29.75
CA GLN A 150 14.28 -3.01 28.66
C GLN A 150 14.48 -2.12 27.43
N ALA A 151 13.42 -1.49 26.91
CA ALA A 151 13.51 -0.64 25.73
C ALA A 151 14.36 0.63 25.98
N ALA A 152 14.32 1.16 27.20
CA ALA A 152 15.10 2.32 27.62
C ALA A 152 16.61 2.07 27.62
N SER A 153 17.04 0.81 27.78
CA SER A 153 18.45 0.40 27.73
C SER A 153 19.01 0.32 26.30
N GLN A 154 18.13 0.25 25.30
CA GLN A 154 18.55 0.19 23.90
C GLN A 154 19.06 1.56 23.43
N ALA A 155 20.16 1.54 22.68
CA ALA A 155 20.65 2.73 22.01
C ALA A 155 19.62 3.23 20.98
N GLY A 156 19.48 4.54 20.86
CA GLY A 156 18.58 5.16 19.88
C GLY A 156 19.13 6.49 19.40
N LYS A 157 18.87 6.81 18.13
CA LYS A 157 19.27 8.09 17.52
C LYS A 157 18.22 8.53 16.52
N VAL A 158 17.78 9.78 16.66
CA VAL A 158 16.90 10.44 15.69
C VAL A 158 17.65 11.62 15.10
N VAL A 159 17.59 11.76 13.77
CA VAL A 159 18.21 12.87 13.04
C VAL A 159 17.22 13.38 12.01
N LEU A 160 16.98 14.69 12.03
CA LEU A 160 16.15 15.37 11.05
C LEU A 160 17.03 15.96 9.94
N TYR A 161 16.73 15.60 8.69
CA TYR A 161 17.36 16.18 7.50
C TYR A 161 16.31 16.98 6.74
N VAL A 162 16.58 18.27 6.53
CA VAL A 162 15.69 19.17 5.77
C VAL A 162 16.31 19.42 4.40
N GLN A 163 15.51 19.22 3.35
CA GLN A 163 15.90 19.48 1.97
C GLN A 163 15.05 20.62 1.42
N SER A 164 15.67 21.49 0.63
CA SER A 164 15.03 22.61 -0.05
C SER A 164 15.32 22.55 -1.56
N GLY A 165 14.47 23.20 -2.35
CA GLY A 165 14.58 23.23 -3.81
C GLY A 165 13.62 24.27 -4.37
N SER A 166 13.87 24.72 -5.59
CA SER A 166 13.05 25.73 -6.27
C SER A 166 11.72 25.15 -6.78
N SER A 167 11.65 23.82 -6.91
CA SER A 167 10.46 23.07 -7.32
C SER A 167 10.24 21.83 -6.46
N SER A 168 9.01 21.29 -6.50
CA SER A 168 8.69 20.03 -5.83
C SER A 168 9.54 18.86 -6.31
N ASP A 169 9.94 18.84 -7.59
CA ASP A 169 10.72 17.75 -8.16
C ASP A 169 12.19 17.81 -7.75
N GLU A 170 12.75 19.02 -7.62
CA GLU A 170 14.08 19.21 -7.04
C GLU A 170 14.12 18.75 -5.58
N VAL A 171 13.13 19.14 -4.77
CA VAL A 171 13.03 18.69 -3.37
C VAL A 171 12.95 17.17 -3.31
N ARG A 172 12.11 16.55 -4.13
CA ARG A 172 12.01 15.07 -4.19
C ARG A 172 13.33 14.44 -4.61
N ALA A 173 14.04 15.00 -5.58
CA ALA A 173 15.34 14.50 -6.01
C ALA A 173 16.39 14.57 -4.89
N ALA A 174 16.46 15.71 -4.18
CA ALA A 174 17.34 15.89 -3.03
C ALA A 174 17.02 14.91 -1.88
N VAL A 175 15.73 14.73 -1.56
CA VAL A 175 15.27 13.75 -0.57
C VAL A 175 15.66 12.33 -0.98
N ARG A 176 15.44 11.93 -2.24
CA ARG A 176 15.83 10.59 -2.72
C ARG A 176 17.33 10.36 -2.57
N LYS A 177 18.15 11.33 -3.00
CA LYS A 177 19.61 11.25 -2.88
C LYS A 177 20.04 11.07 -1.42
N GLN A 178 19.50 11.91 -0.53
CA GLN A 178 19.78 11.82 0.91
C GLN A 178 19.39 10.46 1.48
N VAL A 179 18.20 9.94 1.16
CA VAL A 179 17.74 8.63 1.66
C VAL A 179 18.66 7.50 1.20
N VAL A 180 19.05 7.48 -0.08
CA VAL A 180 19.96 6.45 -0.64
C VAL A 180 21.34 6.51 0.02
N GLU A 181 21.92 7.70 0.18
CA GLU A 181 23.22 7.86 0.86
C GLU A 181 23.18 7.37 2.31
N ARG A 182 22.08 7.64 3.02
CA ARG A 182 21.89 7.20 4.41
C ARG A 182 21.67 5.70 4.52
N ALA A 183 20.88 5.12 3.61
CA ALA A 183 20.67 3.68 3.54
C ALA A 183 21.99 2.95 3.26
N LYS A 184 22.77 3.43 2.30
CA LYS A 184 24.11 2.90 2.01
C LYS A 184 25.02 2.95 3.25
N ALA A 185 25.11 4.10 3.90
CA ALA A 185 25.94 4.26 5.09
C ALA A 185 25.50 3.37 6.28
N HIS A 186 24.27 2.86 6.28
CA HIS A 186 23.76 1.94 7.29
C HIS A 186 24.10 0.48 6.93
N VAL A 187 23.88 0.10 5.67
CA VAL A 187 24.20 -1.24 5.13
C VAL A 187 25.71 -1.50 5.17
N ASP A 188 26.54 -0.51 4.81
CA ASP A 188 28.01 -0.60 4.86
C ASP A 188 28.54 -0.84 6.29
N LYS A 189 27.71 -0.61 7.32
CA LYS A 189 28.04 -0.87 8.74
C LYS A 189 27.44 -2.18 9.25
N GLU A 190 26.85 -2.99 8.39
CA GLU A 190 26.14 -4.24 8.70
C GLU A 190 25.09 -4.09 9.82
N GLN A 191 24.44 -2.93 9.89
CA GLN A 191 23.45 -2.66 10.92
C GLN A 191 22.07 -3.10 10.48
N GLY A 192 21.64 -4.29 10.93
CA GLY A 192 20.24 -4.71 10.97
C GLY A 192 19.43 -4.60 9.67
N THR A 193 18.10 -4.60 9.82
CA THR A 193 17.14 -4.44 8.72
C THR A 193 16.68 -2.98 8.61
N LEU A 194 16.58 -2.45 7.39
CA LEU A 194 16.16 -1.05 7.15
C LEU A 194 14.72 -0.99 6.62
N GLY A 195 13.89 -0.15 7.25
CA GLY A 195 12.59 0.24 6.72
C GLY A 195 12.58 1.70 6.24
N ILE A 196 12.09 1.96 5.02
CA ILE A 196 11.95 3.31 4.47
C ILE A 196 10.47 3.60 4.23
N LEU A 197 9.88 4.48 5.04
CA LEU A 197 8.47 4.88 4.92
C LEU A 197 8.35 6.15 4.08
N CYS A 198 7.55 6.08 3.01
CA CYS A 198 7.27 7.21 2.13
C CYS A 198 5.80 7.63 2.26
N ARG A 199 5.53 8.94 2.39
CA ARG A 199 4.15 9.46 2.41
C ARG A 199 3.39 9.21 1.10
N THR A 200 4.11 9.20 -0.03
CA THR A 200 3.54 9.00 -1.37
C THR A 200 4.35 7.98 -2.14
N HIS A 201 3.70 7.20 -3.00
CA HIS A 201 4.35 6.18 -3.81
C HIS A 201 5.33 6.76 -4.84
N LYS A 202 5.19 8.05 -5.20
CA LYS A 202 6.04 8.72 -6.20
C LYS A 202 7.54 8.70 -5.88
N LEU A 203 7.92 8.58 -4.61
CA LEU A 203 9.32 8.53 -4.19
C LEU A 203 9.93 7.13 -4.30
N ILE A 204 9.11 6.08 -4.20
CA ILE A 204 9.55 4.70 -4.02
C ILE A 204 10.39 4.21 -5.22
N PRO A 205 9.96 4.35 -6.49
CA PRO A 205 10.73 3.82 -7.63
C PRO A 205 12.14 4.42 -7.72
N GLY A 206 12.27 5.73 -7.48
CA GLY A 206 13.56 6.40 -7.53
C GLY A 206 14.48 6.03 -6.36
N ILE A 207 13.93 5.73 -5.18
CA ILE A 207 14.71 5.21 -4.05
C ILE A 207 15.18 3.79 -4.36
N LEU A 208 14.30 2.90 -4.83
CA LEU A 208 14.66 1.53 -5.21
C LEU A 208 15.75 1.49 -6.29
N ALA A 209 15.61 2.31 -7.33
CA ALA A 209 16.61 2.43 -8.39
C ALA A 209 17.97 2.90 -7.84
N GLY A 210 17.96 3.91 -6.95
CA GLY A 210 19.18 4.41 -6.33
C GLY A 210 19.84 3.43 -5.35
N LEU A 211 19.07 2.63 -4.62
CA LEU A 211 19.61 1.54 -3.78
C LEU A 211 20.22 0.44 -4.64
N LYS A 212 19.52 0.02 -5.71
CA LYS A 212 19.99 -1.00 -6.64
C LYS A 212 21.27 -0.58 -7.36
N SER A 213 21.43 0.69 -7.72
CA SER A 213 22.68 1.19 -8.34
C SER A 213 23.89 1.12 -7.40
N HIS A 214 23.65 0.96 -6.09
CA HIS A 214 24.69 0.75 -5.08
C HIS A 214 24.77 -0.71 -4.62
N GLY A 215 24.11 -1.64 -5.32
CA GLY A 215 24.13 -3.06 -4.99
C GLY A 215 23.31 -3.43 -3.74
N ILE A 216 22.46 -2.52 -3.25
CA ILE A 216 21.62 -2.76 -2.08
C ILE A 216 20.31 -3.39 -2.53
N GLU A 217 20.05 -4.61 -2.07
CA GLU A 217 18.77 -5.29 -2.31
C GLU A 217 17.67 -4.63 -1.48
N ALA A 218 16.57 -4.27 -2.15
CA ALA A 218 15.42 -3.63 -1.51
C ALA A 218 14.12 -4.02 -2.22
N SER A 219 13.05 -4.16 -1.45
CA SER A 219 11.68 -4.30 -1.92
C SER A 219 10.87 -3.05 -1.55
N GLY A 220 9.79 -2.79 -2.30
CA GLY A 220 8.91 -1.66 -2.03
C GLY A 220 7.47 -1.97 -2.37
N GLU A 221 6.58 -1.60 -1.46
CA GLU A 221 5.13 -1.70 -1.63
C GLU A 221 4.53 -0.30 -1.78
N GLY A 222 3.61 -0.16 -2.73
CA GLY A 222 2.95 1.12 -2.99
C GLY A 222 2.75 1.33 -4.48
N GLY A 223 1.61 0.84 -4.98
CA GLY A 223 1.10 1.15 -6.32
C GLY A 223 2.16 1.08 -7.41
N ASN A 224 2.82 -0.07 -7.53
CA ASN A 224 3.57 -0.39 -8.72
C ASN A 224 2.54 -0.86 -9.76
N PRO A 225 2.07 -0.01 -10.69
CA PRO A 225 1.35 -0.53 -11.82
C PRO A 225 2.26 -1.55 -12.52
N LEU A 226 1.68 -2.63 -13.05
CA LEU A 226 2.45 -3.64 -13.79
C LEU A 226 3.27 -3.00 -14.94
N THR A 227 2.88 -1.79 -15.37
CA THR A 227 3.56 -0.92 -16.35
C THR A 227 4.95 -0.44 -15.93
N ASP A 228 5.42 -0.71 -14.71
CA ASP A 228 6.80 -0.43 -14.31
C ASP A 228 7.82 -1.41 -14.93
N SER A 229 7.33 -2.47 -15.58
CA SER A 229 8.12 -3.41 -16.37
C SER A 229 8.00 -3.09 -17.86
N ALA A 230 9.15 -2.94 -18.53
CA ALA A 230 9.21 -2.81 -19.98
C ALA A 230 8.60 -4.02 -20.71
N ALA A 231 8.71 -5.21 -20.09
CA ALA A 231 8.13 -6.44 -20.62
C ALA A 231 6.59 -6.42 -20.58
N VAL A 232 6.02 -5.93 -19.48
CA VAL A 232 4.57 -5.73 -19.37
C VAL A 232 4.09 -4.65 -20.34
N GLU A 233 4.81 -3.53 -20.47
CA GLU A 233 4.48 -2.47 -21.43
C GLU A 233 4.44 -2.98 -22.88
N MET A 234 5.34 -3.90 -23.24
CA MET A 234 5.33 -4.56 -24.55
C MET A 234 4.10 -5.46 -24.72
N ILE A 235 3.69 -6.22 -23.70
CA ILE A 235 2.46 -7.03 -23.72
C ILE A 235 1.23 -6.13 -23.85
N LEU A 236 1.14 -5.06 -23.06
CA LEU A 236 0.03 -4.11 -23.14
C LEU A 236 -0.05 -3.42 -24.51
N SER A 237 1.10 -3.08 -25.08
CA SER A 237 1.17 -2.54 -26.45
C SER A 237 0.70 -3.58 -27.47
N LEU A 238 1.09 -4.84 -27.35
CA LEU A 238 0.63 -5.91 -28.23
C LEU A 238 -0.89 -6.10 -28.12
N LEU A 239 -1.45 -6.12 -26.91
CA LEU A 239 -2.88 -6.24 -26.68
C LEU A 239 -3.65 -5.00 -27.18
N SER A 240 -3.11 -3.81 -26.99
CA SER A 240 -3.71 -2.58 -27.52
C SER A 240 -3.69 -2.56 -29.05
N TRP A 241 -2.66 -3.12 -29.68
CA TRP A 241 -2.58 -3.26 -31.14
C TRP A 241 -3.51 -4.35 -31.66
N ALA A 242 -3.63 -5.46 -30.90
CA ALA A 242 -4.62 -6.48 -31.14
C ALA A 242 -6.03 -5.92 -31.05
N ASP A 243 -6.35 -5.04 -30.10
CA ASP A 243 -7.68 -4.43 -30.02
C ASP A 243 -7.90 -3.37 -31.12
N HIS A 244 -6.88 -2.53 -31.37
CA HIS A 244 -6.90 -1.43 -32.34
C HIS A 244 -5.81 -1.61 -33.42
N PRO A 245 -6.08 -2.29 -34.55
CA PRO A 245 -5.08 -2.60 -35.58
C PRO A 245 -4.37 -1.38 -36.20
N GLY A 246 -5.02 -0.21 -36.15
CA GLY A 246 -4.45 1.07 -36.61
C GLY A 246 -3.48 1.73 -35.62
N HIS A 247 -3.23 1.15 -34.45
CA HIS A 247 -2.39 1.74 -33.41
C HIS A 247 -0.89 1.66 -33.76
N SER A 248 -0.43 2.59 -34.60
CA SER A 248 0.93 2.61 -35.15
C SER A 248 2.04 2.65 -34.10
N ALA A 249 1.87 3.38 -32.99
CA ALA A 249 2.85 3.43 -31.91
C ALA A 249 3.03 2.08 -31.20
N ALA A 250 1.93 1.34 -30.98
CA ALA A 250 1.95 0.03 -30.35
C ALA A 250 2.61 -1.00 -31.28
N ARG A 251 2.26 -0.99 -32.58
CA ARG A 251 2.96 -1.78 -33.60
C ARG A 251 4.47 -1.50 -33.61
N TYR A 252 4.85 -0.22 -33.61
CA TYR A 252 6.25 0.18 -33.60
C TYR A 252 6.96 -0.30 -32.34
N HIS A 253 6.33 -0.18 -31.17
CA HIS A 253 6.89 -0.63 -29.90
C HIS A 253 7.13 -2.15 -29.89
N VAL A 254 6.15 -2.93 -30.34
CA VAL A 254 6.18 -4.40 -30.30
C VAL A 254 7.11 -4.98 -31.37
N CYS A 255 6.92 -4.61 -32.65
CA CYS A 255 7.74 -5.10 -33.76
C CYS A 255 9.16 -4.47 -33.73
N GLY A 256 9.30 -3.35 -33.01
CA GLY A 256 10.55 -2.63 -32.77
C GLY A 256 11.41 -3.23 -31.67
N GLY A 257 10.77 -3.83 -30.68
CA GLY A 257 11.40 -4.33 -29.47
C GLY A 257 12.11 -5.66 -29.66
N GLY A 258 12.96 -6.01 -28.69
CA GLY A 258 13.70 -7.28 -28.67
C GLY A 258 12.83 -8.52 -28.45
N MET A 259 11.52 -8.36 -28.22
CA MET A 259 10.57 -9.44 -27.97
C MET A 259 9.73 -9.82 -29.19
N ALA A 260 9.94 -9.20 -30.36
CA ALA A 260 9.14 -9.47 -31.56
C ALA A 260 9.08 -10.96 -31.93
N GLU A 261 10.20 -11.68 -31.79
CA GLU A 261 10.27 -13.13 -32.03
C GLU A 261 9.52 -13.96 -30.98
N VAL A 262 9.44 -13.49 -29.73
CA VAL A 262 8.68 -14.18 -28.68
C VAL A 262 7.19 -14.10 -28.96
N PHE A 263 6.74 -12.95 -29.46
CA PHE A 263 5.35 -12.73 -29.84
C PHE A 263 4.98 -13.30 -31.21
N GLY A 264 5.97 -13.71 -32.02
CA GLY A 264 5.73 -14.20 -33.39
C GLY A 264 5.44 -13.10 -34.42
N CYS A 265 5.86 -11.86 -34.15
CA CYS A 265 5.66 -10.72 -35.04
C CYS A 265 6.98 -10.18 -35.65
N ASP A 266 8.05 -10.96 -35.62
CA ASP A 266 9.37 -10.63 -36.17
C ASP A 266 9.35 -10.33 -37.67
N ARG A 267 8.42 -10.96 -38.40
CA ARG A 267 8.21 -10.73 -39.83
C ARG A 267 7.39 -9.48 -40.12
N VAL A 268 6.61 -8.99 -39.15
CA VAL A 268 5.72 -7.85 -39.38
C VAL A 268 6.52 -6.54 -39.40
N PRO A 269 6.40 -5.71 -40.46
CA PRO A 269 7.13 -4.45 -40.54
C PRO A 269 6.75 -3.52 -39.39
N ARG A 270 7.73 -2.78 -38.84
CA ARG A 270 7.52 -1.85 -37.71
C ARG A 270 6.62 -0.65 -38.03
N LYS A 271 6.49 -0.31 -39.32
CA LYS A 271 5.65 0.78 -39.83
C LYS A 271 4.63 0.22 -40.80
N ALA A 272 3.45 0.83 -40.85
CA ALA A 272 2.42 0.51 -41.81
C ALA A 272 2.92 0.69 -43.25
N THR A 273 2.63 -0.31 -44.07
CA THR A 273 2.86 -0.34 -45.51
C THR A 273 1.51 -0.53 -46.22
N GLY A 274 1.43 -0.23 -47.52
CA GLY A 274 0.15 -0.12 -48.23
C GLY A 274 -0.83 -1.30 -48.03
N GLU A 275 -0.36 -2.54 -48.20
CA GLU A 275 -1.25 -3.71 -48.10
C GLU A 275 -1.36 -4.29 -46.68
N ASP A 276 -0.33 -4.15 -45.84
CA ASP A 276 -0.28 -4.54 -44.41
C ASP A 276 -0.88 -5.94 -44.08
N ALA A 277 -0.82 -6.87 -45.04
CA ALA A 277 -1.45 -8.19 -44.95
C ALA A 277 -0.88 -9.03 -43.80
N GLU A 278 0.44 -9.01 -43.60
CA GLU A 278 1.12 -9.72 -42.53
C GLU A 278 0.68 -9.26 -41.14
N ALA A 279 0.52 -7.95 -40.94
CA ALA A 279 0.01 -7.39 -39.69
C ALA A 279 -1.44 -7.84 -39.43
N ARG A 280 -2.29 -7.85 -40.46
CA ARG A 280 -3.69 -8.27 -40.31
C ARG A 280 -3.82 -9.74 -39.96
N GLU A 281 -3.07 -10.62 -40.64
CA GLU A 281 -3.08 -12.05 -40.33
C GLU A 281 -2.51 -12.32 -38.94
N PHE A 282 -1.39 -11.69 -38.56
CA PHE A 282 -0.83 -11.81 -37.22
C PHE A 282 -1.85 -11.43 -36.12
N LEU A 283 -2.49 -10.25 -36.22
CA LEU A 283 -3.45 -9.82 -35.20
C LEU A 283 -4.70 -10.70 -35.16
N LYS A 284 -5.12 -11.24 -36.31
CA LYS A 284 -6.24 -12.17 -36.40
C LYS A 284 -5.93 -13.50 -35.74
N GLU A 285 -4.73 -14.04 -35.95
CA GLU A 285 -4.24 -15.25 -35.28
C GLU A 285 -4.13 -15.03 -33.77
N LEU A 286 -3.54 -13.92 -33.34
CA LEU A 286 -3.41 -13.58 -31.92
C LEU A 286 -4.79 -13.46 -31.23
N ARG A 287 -5.74 -12.75 -31.84
CA ARG A 287 -7.10 -12.63 -31.30
C ARG A 287 -7.79 -13.99 -31.18
N ARG A 288 -7.59 -14.85 -32.18
CA ARG A 288 -8.14 -16.22 -32.16
C ARG A 288 -7.51 -17.03 -31.04
N GLU A 289 -6.19 -16.98 -30.88
CA GLU A 289 -5.49 -17.70 -29.81
C GLU A 289 -5.97 -17.25 -28.42
N ILE A 290 -6.13 -15.94 -28.20
CA ILE A 290 -6.66 -15.39 -26.96
C ILE A 290 -8.11 -15.83 -26.73
N ALA A 291 -8.94 -15.90 -27.77
CA ALA A 291 -10.31 -16.37 -27.67
C ALA A 291 -10.40 -17.87 -27.33
N ASP A 292 -9.51 -18.68 -27.90
CA ASP A 292 -9.53 -20.13 -27.75
C ASP A 292 -8.93 -20.61 -26.42
N ARG A 293 -7.82 -20.00 -25.98
CA ARG A 293 -7.04 -20.42 -24.80
C ARG A 293 -7.20 -19.52 -23.59
N GLY A 294 -7.74 -18.31 -23.79
CA GLY A 294 -7.81 -17.28 -22.77
C GLY A 294 -6.52 -16.49 -22.61
N LEU A 295 -6.66 -15.21 -22.24
CA LEU A 295 -5.56 -14.25 -22.14
C LEU A 295 -4.43 -14.71 -21.20
N ALA A 296 -4.80 -15.26 -20.04
CA ALA A 296 -3.83 -15.69 -19.02
C ALA A 296 -2.90 -16.80 -19.53
N GLU A 297 -3.45 -17.76 -20.30
CA GLU A 297 -2.66 -18.87 -20.84
C GLU A 297 -1.70 -18.40 -21.94
N VAL A 298 -2.16 -17.52 -22.84
CA VAL A 298 -1.33 -16.94 -23.91
C VAL A 298 -0.16 -16.13 -23.31
N VAL A 299 -0.43 -15.25 -22.35
CA VAL A 299 0.59 -14.45 -21.68
C VAL A 299 1.59 -15.34 -20.91
N SER A 300 1.10 -16.37 -20.23
CA SER A 300 1.95 -17.34 -19.53
C SER A 300 2.86 -18.09 -20.50
N GLY A 301 2.37 -18.39 -21.72
CA GLY A 301 3.16 -18.97 -22.80
C GLY A 301 4.35 -18.10 -23.19
N TRP A 302 4.14 -16.79 -23.35
CA TRP A 302 5.24 -15.84 -23.63
C TRP A 302 6.23 -15.77 -22.47
N ALA A 303 5.75 -15.69 -21.23
CA ALA A 303 6.60 -15.66 -20.03
C ALA A 303 7.42 -16.95 -19.83
N ALA A 304 6.93 -18.08 -20.34
CA ALA A 304 7.63 -19.36 -20.32
C ALA A 304 8.70 -19.50 -21.43
N ASN A 305 8.65 -18.66 -22.47
CA ASN A 305 9.59 -18.71 -23.59
C ASN A 305 11.04 -18.50 -23.12
N LYS A 306 11.96 -19.34 -23.62
CA LYS A 306 13.38 -19.28 -23.25
C LYS A 306 14.01 -17.91 -23.58
N LYS A 307 13.72 -17.34 -24.75
CA LYS A 307 14.22 -16.01 -25.14
C LYS A 307 13.68 -14.91 -24.23
N TRP A 308 12.41 -15.02 -23.82
CA TRP A 308 11.83 -14.09 -22.84
C TRP A 308 12.55 -14.17 -21.49
N ARG A 309 12.81 -15.38 -21.01
CA ARG A 309 13.48 -15.61 -19.72
C ARG A 309 14.94 -15.15 -19.73
N GLU A 310 15.63 -15.28 -20.86
CA GLU A 310 17.02 -14.84 -21.05
C GLU A 310 17.11 -13.31 -21.26
N ALA A 311 16.13 -12.69 -21.92
CA ALA A 311 16.11 -11.25 -22.16
C ALA A 311 15.55 -10.42 -20.99
N GLY A 312 14.64 -10.98 -20.19
CA GLY A 312 13.98 -10.29 -19.08
C GLY A 312 14.77 -10.30 -17.77
N THR A 313 14.62 -9.25 -16.96
CA THR A 313 15.15 -9.22 -15.59
C THR A 313 14.32 -10.10 -14.65
N ALA A 314 14.84 -10.40 -13.45
CA ALA A 314 14.05 -11.08 -12.40
C ALA A 314 12.77 -10.30 -12.04
N HIS A 315 12.84 -8.96 -12.12
CA HIS A 315 11.70 -8.08 -11.91
C HIS A 315 10.63 -8.25 -13.00
N ASP A 316 11.02 -8.30 -14.27
CA ASP A 316 10.08 -8.48 -15.40
C ASP A 316 9.34 -9.81 -15.31
N ARG A 317 10.04 -10.88 -14.92
CA ARG A 317 9.43 -12.20 -14.72
C ARG A 317 8.42 -12.21 -13.58
N MET A 318 8.77 -11.58 -12.46
CA MET A 318 7.84 -11.45 -11.31
C MET A 318 6.60 -10.66 -11.71
N ARG A 319 6.75 -9.54 -12.45
CA ARG A 319 5.61 -8.73 -12.92
C ARG A 319 4.69 -9.45 -13.89
N CYS A 320 5.23 -10.24 -14.82
CA CYS A 320 4.38 -11.00 -15.75
C CYS A 320 3.61 -12.15 -15.08
N SER A 321 4.02 -12.56 -13.88
CA SER A 321 3.31 -13.59 -13.09
C SER A 321 2.23 -13.03 -12.15
N GLN A 322 2.20 -11.71 -11.95
CA GLN A 322 1.21 -10.98 -11.15
C GLN A 322 0.01 -10.58 -12.01
#